data_AF-A0A1G0YKA4-F1
#
_entry.id   AF-A0A1G0YKA4-F1
#
_cell.length_a   1.000
_cell.length_b   1.000
_cell.length_c   1.000
_cell.angle_alpha   90.00
_cell.angle_beta   90.00
_cell.angle_gamma   90.00
#
_symmetry.space_group_name_H-M   'P 1'
#
loop_
_entity.id
_entity.type
_entity.pdbx_description
1 polymer ?
#
loop_
_entity_poly.entity_id
_entity_poly.type
_entity_poly.pdbx_seq_one_letter_code
_entity_poly.pdbx_strand_id
1 'polypeptide(L)'
;MGKDDKYFIVGLLSLALSLFLMPLSLFLLPQACFGWNYHIPDFVINWNNWLQDAFALSEQDAEWWVVGGLFVLSLVFAGIAYYTSTRPQYQIKPKLTSEHLPMDNHHLKPVRQDRRETVFLVIKIVVIMMLVYLIAQLMQWAIAVSPAR
;
A
#
# COMPACT_ATOMS: atom_id res chain seq x y z
N MET A 1 -7.89 -7.09 25.27
CA MET A 1 -7.57 -7.14 23.83
C MET A 1 -7.13 -8.54 23.48
N GLY A 2 -7.98 -9.25 22.73
CA GLY A 2 -7.77 -10.65 22.38
C GLY A 2 -6.55 -10.79 21.46
N LYS A 3 -5.93 -11.97 21.47
CA LYS A 3 -4.78 -12.30 20.60
C LYS A 3 -5.10 -12.02 19.12
N ASP A 4 -6.39 -12.12 18.75
CA ASP A 4 -6.93 -11.90 17.42
C ASP A 4 -6.99 -10.41 17.01
N ASP A 5 -7.04 -9.48 17.96
CA ASP A 5 -7.04 -8.04 17.63
C ASP A 5 -5.66 -7.59 17.12
N LYS A 6 -4.60 -8.19 17.66
CA LYS A 6 -3.21 -7.82 17.33
C LYS A 6 -2.84 -8.20 15.90
N TYR A 7 -3.25 -9.39 15.42
CA TYR A 7 -2.97 -9.83 14.05
C TYR A 7 -3.76 -9.04 13.02
N PHE A 8 -4.98 -8.62 13.38
CA PHE A 8 -5.79 -7.75 12.53
C PHE A 8 -5.12 -6.38 12.32
N ILE A 9 -4.65 -5.76 13.41
CA ILE A 9 -3.95 -4.46 13.36
C ILE A 9 -2.65 -4.57 12.55
N VAL A 10 -1.86 -5.63 12.78
CA VAL A 10 -0.61 -5.86 12.03
C VAL A 10 -0.89 -6.09 10.54
N GLY A 11 -1.92 -6.86 10.19
CA GLY A 11 -2.30 -7.09 8.80
C GLY A 11 -2.75 -5.81 8.09
N LEU A 12 -3.53 -4.97 8.79
CA LEU A 12 -3.99 -3.68 8.26
C LEU A 12 -2.83 -2.69 8.06
N LEU A 13 -1.92 -2.58 9.04
CA LEU A 13 -0.73 -1.73 8.94
C LEU A 13 0.20 -2.18 7.82
N SER A 14 0.43 -3.50 7.72
CA SER A 14 1.23 -4.10 6.66
C SER A 14 0.61 -3.83 5.28
N LEU A 15 -0.71 -3.96 5.16
CA LEU A 15 -1.40 -3.65 3.93
C LEU A 15 -1.25 -2.18 3.56
N ALA A 16 -1.47 -1.26 4.52
CA ALA A 16 -1.35 0.17 4.30
C ALA A 16 0.07 0.56 3.87
N LEU A 17 1.10 -0.01 4.52
CA LEU A 17 2.50 0.21 4.12
C LEU A 17 2.75 -0.29 2.70
N SER A 18 2.38 -1.52 2.38
CA SER A 18 2.55 -2.07 1.02
C SER A 18 1.91 -1.17 -0.03
N LEU A 19 0.70 -0.70 0.24
CA LEU A 19 -0.08 0.16 -0.64
C LEU A 19 0.53 1.56 -0.83
N PHE A 20 1.29 2.05 0.16
CA PHE A 20 2.02 3.31 0.06
C PHE A 20 3.37 3.14 -0.66
N LEU A 21 4.12 2.09 -0.34
CA LEU A 21 5.44 1.84 -0.92
C LEU A 21 5.36 1.42 -2.40
N MET A 22 4.32 0.68 -2.80
CA MET A 22 4.14 0.21 -4.17
C MET A 22 4.09 1.38 -5.18
N PRO A 23 3.18 2.37 -5.07
CA PRO A 23 3.15 3.50 -6.00
C PRO A 23 4.39 4.37 -5.91
N LEU A 24 5.03 4.48 -4.73
CA LEU A 24 6.31 5.19 -4.59
C LEU A 24 7.41 4.50 -5.44
N SER A 25 7.49 3.17 -5.42
CA SER A 25 8.45 2.44 -6.26
C SER A 25 8.17 2.61 -7.75
N LEU A 26 6.88 2.60 -8.15
CA LEU A 26 6.47 2.81 -9.54
C LEU A 26 6.71 4.25 -9.99
N PHE A 27 6.60 5.23 -9.07
CA PHE A 27 6.89 6.62 -9.37
C PHE A 27 8.37 6.83 -9.71
N LEU A 28 9.27 6.09 -9.05
CA LEU A 28 10.71 6.19 -9.29
C LEU A 28 11.18 5.44 -10.55
N LEU A 29 10.38 4.52 -11.09
CA LEU A 29 10.75 3.74 -12.30
C LEU A 29 11.11 4.59 -13.53
N PRO A 30 10.39 5.65 -13.90
CA PRO A 30 10.75 6.47 -15.06
C PRO A 30 12.13 7.11 -14.94
N GLN A 31 12.56 7.43 -13.72
CA GLN A 31 13.92 7.92 -13.46
C GLN A 31 14.93 6.81 -13.72
N ALA A 32 14.77 5.63 -13.09
CA ALA A 32 15.72 4.52 -13.24
C ALA A 32 15.79 3.97 -14.68
N CYS A 33 14.67 3.95 -15.42
CA CYS A 33 14.60 3.43 -16.79
C CYS A 33 15.06 4.45 -17.85
N PHE A 34 14.72 5.73 -17.69
CA PHE A 34 14.87 6.73 -18.74
C PHE A 34 15.71 7.95 -18.34
N GLY A 35 16.23 7.99 -17.10
CA GLY A 35 16.98 9.13 -16.57
C GLY A 35 16.14 10.40 -16.48
N TRP A 36 14.82 10.29 -16.28
CA TRP A 36 13.96 11.47 -16.20
C TRP A 36 14.29 12.31 -14.97
N ASN A 37 14.61 13.58 -15.22
CA ASN A 37 14.94 14.52 -14.17
C ASN A 37 13.67 15.29 -13.76
N TYR A 38 13.02 14.84 -12.69
CA TYR A 38 11.87 15.49 -12.06
C TYR A 38 12.10 15.60 -10.55
N HIS A 39 11.22 16.32 -9.86
CA HIS A 39 11.39 16.54 -8.43
C HIS A 39 11.06 15.27 -7.63
N ILE A 40 12.09 14.64 -7.08
CA ILE A 40 12.01 13.42 -6.27
C ILE A 40 12.10 13.83 -4.79
N PRO A 41 11.41 13.13 -3.87
CA PRO A 41 11.52 13.42 -2.44
C PRO A 41 12.96 13.32 -1.92
N ASP A 42 13.36 14.26 -1.06
CA ASP A 42 14.73 14.37 -0.51
C ASP A 42 15.21 13.08 0.17
N PHE A 43 14.31 12.31 0.79
CA PHE A 43 14.70 11.06 1.43
C PHE A 43 15.22 10.01 0.44
N VAL A 44 14.69 9.99 -0.79
CA VAL A 44 15.14 9.09 -1.86
C VAL A 44 16.51 9.52 -2.32
N ILE A 45 16.74 10.83 -2.48
CA ILE A 45 18.04 11.40 -2.87
C ILE A 45 19.09 11.09 -1.80
N ASN A 46 18.78 11.32 -0.53
CA ASN A 46 19.69 11.00 0.58
C ASN A 46 19.99 9.51 0.65
N TRP A 47 19.00 8.64 0.40
CA TRP A 47 19.23 7.20 0.39
C TRP A 47 20.08 6.76 -0.81
N ASN A 48 19.85 7.34 -1.99
CA ASN A 48 20.65 7.11 -3.19
C ASN A 48 22.12 7.54 -2.94
N ASN A 49 22.34 8.74 -2.45
CA ASN A 49 23.68 9.25 -2.10
C ASN A 49 24.37 8.35 -1.07
N TRP A 50 23.64 7.92 -0.04
CA TRP A 50 24.19 6.99 0.95
C TRP A 50 24.59 5.63 0.32
N LEU A 51 23.81 5.11 -0.63
CA LEU A 51 24.16 3.89 -1.36
C LEU A 51 25.40 4.07 -2.25
N GLN A 52 25.51 5.21 -2.93
CA GLN A 52 26.68 5.57 -3.72
C GLN A 52 27.94 5.65 -2.85
N ASP A 53 27.86 6.34 -1.72
CA ASP A 53 28.98 6.51 -0.79
C ASP A 53 29.37 5.19 -0.09
N ALA A 54 28.40 4.40 0.34
CA ALA A 54 28.64 3.18 1.11
C ALA A 54 29.15 2.01 0.25
N PHE A 55 28.72 1.94 -1.01
CA PHE A 55 29.00 0.78 -1.89
C PHE A 55 29.79 1.16 -3.15
N ALA A 56 30.23 2.41 -3.29
CA ALA A 56 30.91 2.94 -4.48
C ALA A 56 30.14 2.63 -5.79
N LEU A 57 28.81 2.72 -5.72
CA LEU A 57 27.91 2.45 -6.84
C LEU A 57 27.88 3.61 -7.82
N SER A 58 27.60 3.30 -9.09
CA SER A 58 27.23 4.34 -10.06
C SER A 58 25.86 4.94 -9.70
N GLU A 59 25.62 6.18 -10.13
CA GLU A 59 24.35 6.87 -9.90
C GLU A 59 23.15 6.05 -10.39
N GLN A 60 23.27 5.45 -11.59
CA GLN A 60 22.23 4.63 -12.17
C GLN A 60 22.01 3.31 -11.40
N ASP A 61 23.07 2.65 -10.94
CA ASP A 61 22.93 1.41 -10.17
C ASP A 61 22.25 1.67 -8.83
N ALA A 62 22.64 2.75 -8.16
CA ALA A 62 22.08 3.12 -6.87
C ALA A 62 20.58 3.48 -6.97
N GLU A 63 20.14 4.13 -8.05
CA GLU A 63 18.72 4.32 -8.35
C GLU A 63 17.96 2.99 -8.47
N TRP A 64 18.48 2.03 -9.23
CA TRP A 64 17.88 0.70 -9.37
C TRP A 64 17.79 -0.03 -8.03
N TRP A 65 18.78 0.11 -7.17
CA TRP A 65 18.75 -0.44 -5.81
C TRP A 65 17.67 0.18 -4.94
N VAL A 66 17.46 1.50 -5.01
CA VAL A 66 16.39 2.16 -4.26
C VAL A 66 15.01 1.75 -4.77
N VAL A 67 14.81 1.75 -6.10
CA VAL A 67 13.55 1.32 -6.73
C VAL A 67 13.25 -0.15 -6.38
N GLY A 68 14.22 -1.03 -6.62
CA GLY A 68 14.11 -2.45 -6.33
C GLY A 68 13.87 -2.72 -4.84
N GLY A 69 14.59 -2.02 -3.96
CA GLY A 69 14.43 -2.12 -2.51
C GLY A 69 13.02 -1.75 -2.04
N LEU A 70 12.49 -0.60 -2.51
CA LEU A 70 11.12 -0.18 -2.20
C LEU A 70 10.08 -1.14 -2.77
N PHE A 71 10.28 -1.60 -4.00
CA PHE A 71 9.39 -2.55 -4.65
C PHE A 71 9.34 -3.89 -3.89
N VAL A 72 10.49 -4.49 -3.60
CA VAL A 72 10.59 -5.75 -2.85
C VAL A 72 10.00 -5.58 -1.45
N LEU A 73 10.30 -4.48 -0.76
CA LEU A 73 9.75 -4.19 0.56
C LEU A 73 8.21 -4.08 0.52
N SER A 74 7.66 -3.45 -0.52
CA SER A 74 6.20 -3.39 -0.72
C SER A 74 5.58 -4.79 -0.90
N LEU A 75 6.25 -5.69 -1.63
CA LEU A 75 5.80 -7.07 -1.82
C LEU A 75 5.87 -7.88 -0.53
N VAL A 76 6.93 -7.69 0.27
CA VAL A 76 7.05 -8.34 1.58
C VAL A 76 5.88 -7.94 2.49
N PHE A 77 5.56 -6.66 2.56
CA PHE A 77 4.41 -6.18 3.34
C PHE A 77 3.06 -6.65 2.75
N ALA A 78 2.93 -6.77 1.43
CA ALA A 78 1.76 -7.38 0.81
C ALA A 78 1.62 -8.85 1.24
N GLY A 79 2.73 -9.61 1.24
CA GLY A 79 2.78 -11.00 1.66
C GLY A 79 2.40 -11.19 3.13
N ILE A 80 2.87 -10.31 4.01
CA ILE A 80 2.50 -10.31 5.44
C ILE A 80 1.00 -10.00 5.61
N ALA A 81 0.46 -9.03 4.89
CA ALA A 81 -0.97 -8.71 4.89
C ALA A 81 -1.82 -9.89 4.37
N TYR A 82 -1.37 -10.53 3.30
CA TYR A 82 -2.01 -11.74 2.77
C TYR A 82 -1.98 -12.88 3.79
N TYR A 83 -0.83 -13.13 4.40
CA TYR A 83 -0.68 -14.20 5.38
C TYR A 83 -1.56 -13.98 6.63
N THR A 84 -1.61 -12.75 7.14
CA THR A 84 -2.43 -12.40 8.31
C THR A 84 -3.93 -12.48 8.00
N SER A 85 -4.35 -12.11 6.79
CA SER A 85 -5.76 -12.24 6.35
C SER A 85 -6.20 -13.68 6.06
N THR A 86 -5.28 -14.56 5.69
CA THR A 86 -5.59 -15.96 5.30
C THR A 86 -5.51 -16.94 6.49
N ARG A 87 -5.16 -16.49 7.70
CA ARG A 87 -5.06 -17.38 8.87
C ARG A 87 -6.41 -18.03 9.22
N PRO A 88 -6.44 -19.35 9.48
CA PRO A 88 -7.67 -20.12 9.74
C PRO A 88 -8.42 -19.73 11.02
N GLN A 89 -7.86 -18.90 11.91
CA GLN A 89 -8.61 -18.32 13.03
C GLN A 89 -9.65 -17.27 12.59
N TYR A 90 -9.53 -16.69 11.39
CA TYR A 90 -10.57 -15.86 10.78
C TYR A 90 -11.49 -16.63 9.82
N GLN A 91 -11.23 -17.93 9.61
CA GLN A 91 -12.26 -18.81 9.09
C GLN A 91 -13.28 -19.00 10.23
N ILE A 92 -14.30 -18.14 10.23
CA ILE A 92 -15.54 -18.38 10.96
C ILE A 92 -16.02 -19.74 10.44
N LYS A 93 -15.68 -20.83 11.15
CA LYS A 93 -16.33 -22.12 10.94
C LYS A 93 -17.81 -21.82 11.05
N PRO A 94 -18.64 -22.04 10.01
CA PRO A 94 -20.06 -22.14 10.22
C PRO A 94 -20.19 -23.33 11.18
N LYS A 95 -20.49 -23.04 12.45
CA LYS A 95 -20.71 -24.06 13.46
C LYS A 95 -21.97 -24.79 13.00
N LEU A 96 -21.77 -25.88 12.25
CA LEU A 96 -22.76 -26.91 12.03
C LEU A 96 -23.14 -27.44 13.42
N THR A 97 -24.19 -26.85 13.98
CA THR A 97 -24.98 -27.50 15.02
C THR A 97 -26.39 -27.49 14.49
N SER A 98 -26.71 -28.60 13.82
CA SER A 98 -28.07 -29.05 13.63
C SER A 98 -28.67 -29.26 15.01
N GLU A 99 -29.48 -28.34 15.51
CA GLU A 99 -30.60 -28.70 16.37
C GLU A 99 -31.69 -27.63 16.30
N HIS A 100 -32.92 -28.14 16.25
CA HIS A 100 -34.18 -27.45 16.06
C HIS A 100 -34.34 -26.21 16.94
N LEU A 101 -34.95 -25.14 16.41
CA LEU A 101 -35.95 -24.29 17.09
C LEU A 101 -36.53 -23.25 16.11
N PRO A 102 -37.87 -23.00 16.10
CA PRO A 102 -38.52 -22.07 15.19
C PRO A 102 -38.49 -20.62 15.71
N MET A 103 -38.44 -19.68 14.76
CA MET A 103 -38.86 -18.26 14.83
C MET A 103 -38.82 -17.53 16.18
N ASP A 104 -37.96 -16.52 16.32
CA ASP A 104 -38.45 -15.20 16.72
C ASP A 104 -37.53 -14.06 16.22
N ASN A 105 -38.16 -12.97 15.81
CA ASN A 105 -37.56 -11.77 15.26
C ASN A 105 -36.98 -10.91 16.40
N HIS A 106 -35.67 -10.65 16.42
CA HIS A 106 -35.10 -9.32 16.73
C HIS A 106 -33.56 -9.36 16.77
N HIS A 107 -32.93 -8.40 16.08
CA HIS A 107 -31.55 -7.93 16.27
C HIS A 107 -30.39 -8.89 16.00
N LEU A 108 -30.16 -9.25 14.73
CA LEU A 108 -28.81 -9.57 14.25
C LEU A 108 -28.50 -8.74 13.01
N LYS A 109 -28.07 -7.48 13.23
CA LYS A 109 -27.45 -6.70 12.17
C LYS A 109 -26.14 -7.41 11.74
N PRO A 110 -25.88 -7.56 10.44
CA PRO A 110 -24.78 -8.37 9.96
C PRO A 110 -23.45 -7.64 10.17
N VAL A 111 -22.66 -8.03 11.18
CA VAL A 111 -21.27 -7.59 11.42
C VAL A 111 -20.34 -7.82 10.20
N ARG A 112 -20.78 -8.62 9.22
CA ARG A 112 -20.10 -8.79 7.92
C ARG A 112 -20.12 -7.56 7.03
N GLN A 113 -21.08 -6.65 7.22
CA GLN A 113 -21.21 -5.45 6.42
C GLN A 113 -20.16 -4.38 6.82
N ASP A 114 -19.90 -4.23 8.13
CA ASP A 114 -18.92 -3.26 8.66
C ASP A 114 -17.48 -3.51 8.19
N ARG A 115 -17.03 -4.78 8.11
CA ARG A 115 -15.67 -5.09 7.64
C ARG A 115 -15.48 -4.79 6.16
N ARG A 116 -16.50 -5.04 5.34
CA ARG A 116 -16.47 -4.68 3.91
C ARG A 116 -16.46 -3.17 3.73
N GLU A 117 -17.25 -2.45 4.52
CA GLU A 117 -17.30 -1.00 4.49
C GLU A 117 -15.96 -0.38 4.91
N THR A 118 -15.28 -0.95 5.92
CA THR A 118 -13.96 -0.46 6.37
C THR A 118 -12.88 -0.66 5.31
N VAL A 119 -12.82 -1.84 4.66
CA VAL A 119 -11.85 -2.11 3.59
C VAL A 119 -12.14 -1.24 2.36
N PHE A 120 -13.42 -1.06 2.02
CA PHE A 120 -13.83 -0.20 0.92
C PHE A 120 -13.46 1.26 1.18
N LEU A 121 -13.56 1.70 2.44
CA LEU A 121 -13.16 3.05 2.87
C LEU A 121 -11.63 3.25 2.75
N VAL A 122 -10.83 2.27 3.16
CA VAL A 122 -9.35 2.33 3.01
C VAL A 122 -8.94 2.34 1.54
N ILE A 123 -9.52 1.45 0.72
CA ILE A 123 -9.28 1.44 -0.74
C ILE A 123 -9.67 2.79 -1.35
N LYS A 124 -10.81 3.35 -0.95
CA LYS A 124 -11.29 4.63 -1.45
C LYS A 124 -10.35 5.78 -1.08
N ILE A 125 -9.83 5.83 0.16
CA ILE A 125 -8.83 6.83 0.57
C ILE A 125 -7.57 6.71 -0.28
N VAL A 126 -7.12 5.49 -0.57
CA VAL A 126 -5.91 5.25 -1.35
C VAL A 126 -6.10 5.66 -2.80
N VAL A 127 -7.25 5.33 -3.40
CA VAL A 127 -7.60 5.79 -4.74
C VAL A 127 -7.65 7.32 -4.80
N ILE A 128 -8.20 7.97 -3.77
CA ILE A 128 -8.22 9.44 -3.69
C ILE A 128 -6.80 10.00 -3.56
N MET A 129 -5.93 9.44 -2.72
CA MET A 129 -4.53 9.86 -2.61
C MET A 129 -3.80 9.72 -3.96
N MET A 130 -3.97 8.59 -4.64
CA MET A 130 -3.39 8.34 -5.96
C MET A 130 -3.96 9.30 -7.02
N LEU A 131 -5.23 9.67 -6.93
CA LEU A 131 -5.87 10.62 -7.85
C LEU A 131 -5.36 12.06 -7.62
N VAL A 132 -5.26 12.49 -6.36
CA VAL A 132 -4.67 13.80 -6.00
C VAL A 132 -3.24 13.89 -6.52
N TYR A 133 -2.49 12.80 -6.37
CA TYR A 133 -1.14 12.69 -6.91
C TYR A 133 -1.09 12.82 -8.43
N LEU A 134 -1.93 12.09 -9.16
CA LEU A 134 -2.02 12.17 -10.62
C LEU A 134 -2.41 13.58 -11.10
N ILE A 135 -3.34 14.24 -10.40
CA ILE A 135 -3.75 15.62 -10.72
C ILE A 135 -2.60 16.59 -10.50
N ALA A 136 -1.87 16.46 -9.39
CA ALA A 136 -0.68 17.27 -9.14
C ALA A 136 0.36 17.08 -10.25
N GLN A 137 0.54 15.85 -10.72
CA GLN A 137 1.47 15.54 -11.81
C GLN A 137 1.02 16.10 -13.16
N LEU A 138 -0.28 16.02 -13.45
CA LEU A 138 -0.87 16.64 -14.64
C LEU A 138 -0.76 18.17 -14.59
N MET A 139 -0.91 18.79 -13.41
CA MET A 139 -0.70 20.23 -13.22
C MET A 139 0.76 20.62 -13.43
N GLN A 140 1.71 19.85 -12.88
CA GLN A 140 3.13 20.08 -13.15
C GLN A 140 3.41 19.99 -14.65
N TRP A 141 2.83 19.01 -15.34
CA TRP A 141 2.98 18.86 -16.78
C TRP A 141 2.33 20.02 -17.57
N ALA A 142 1.13 20.45 -17.18
CA ALA A 142 0.42 21.56 -17.82
C ALA A 142 1.15 22.91 -17.65
N ILE A 143 1.78 23.14 -16.49
CA ILE A 143 2.59 24.34 -16.24
C ILE A 143 3.92 24.24 -17.00
N ALA A 144 4.56 23.06 -17.00
CA ALA A 144 5.81 22.83 -17.72
C ALA A 144 5.66 22.93 -19.25
N VAL A 145 4.47 22.61 -19.79
CA VAL A 145 4.13 22.70 -21.23
C VAL A 145 3.68 24.11 -21.64
N SER A 146 3.58 25.08 -20.72
CA SER A 146 3.39 26.49 -21.05
C SER A 146 4.73 27.24 -21.03
N PRO A 147 5.58 27.18 -22.08
CA PRO A 147 6.60 28.19 -22.25
C PRO A 147 5.86 29.53 -22.42
N ALA A 148 6.21 30.49 -21.55
CA ALA A 148 5.71 31.84 -21.59
C ALA A 148 5.65 32.39 -23.03
N ARG A 149 4.52 32.96 -23.40
CA ARG A 149 4.50 34.04 -24.38
C ARG A 149 4.86 35.34 -23.68
#